data_AF-A0A9W9VT03-F1
#
_entry.id   AF-A0A9W9VT03-F1
#
_cell.length_a   1.000
_cell.length_b   1.000
_cell.length_c   1.000
_cell.angle_alpha   90.00
_cell.angle_beta   90.00
_cell.angle_gamma   90.00
#
_symmetry.space_group_name_H-M   'P 1'
#
loop_
_entity.id
_entity.type
_entity.pdbx_description
1 polymer ?
#
loop_
_entity_poly.entity_id
_entity_poly.type
_entity_poly.pdbx_seq_one_letter_code
_entity_poly.pdbx_strand_id
1 'polypeptide(L)'
;MTKDIFQSGKSFVFGGRPHKGPMQALGGTKGQMVIGDGMMPLMYNIAIEVAENATKRGEPTLTEAQINQMKEIAPPSDEASPLSGLNTLSINFLSGYDADRPDMPVQLIYEPADYRLFYTPENLVDPATAWIAAARAHWGNGPSLNRSGSMYASHHRRAML
;
A
#
# COMPACT_ATOMS: atom_id res chain seq x y z
N MET A 1 -8.70 5.30 -1.39
CA MET A 1 -7.44 5.64 -0.66
C MET A 1 -6.51 4.43 -0.52
N THR A 2 -6.65 3.40 -1.36
CA THR A 2 -6.05 2.06 -1.17
C THR A 2 -4.80 1.82 -2.03
N LYS A 3 -4.56 2.67 -3.04
CA LYS A 3 -3.46 2.48 -3.99
C LYS A 3 -2.09 2.83 -3.39
N ASP A 4 -2.08 3.71 -2.38
CA ASP A 4 -0.85 4.32 -1.88
C ASP A 4 -0.18 3.53 -0.73
N ILE A 5 -0.85 2.51 -0.19
CA ILE A 5 -0.31 1.73 0.95
C ILE A 5 0.63 0.60 0.48
N PHE A 6 0.49 0.12 -0.76
CA PHE A 6 1.20 -1.08 -1.24
C PHE A 6 2.16 -0.86 -2.42
N GLN A 7 2.23 0.35 -2.98
CA GLN A 7 3.13 0.66 -4.10
C GLN A 7 3.97 1.90 -3.80
N SER A 8 5.08 1.72 -3.07
CA SER A 8 6.10 2.77 -2.94
C SER A 8 7.00 2.90 -4.18
N GLY A 9 6.89 1.96 -5.14
CA GLY A 9 7.68 1.94 -6.38
C GLY A 9 6.83 1.89 -7.65
N LYS A 10 7.40 2.37 -8.77
CA LYS A 10 6.78 2.25 -10.10
C LYS A 10 6.79 0.81 -10.58
N SER A 11 5.69 0.39 -11.20
CA SER A 11 5.50 -0.96 -11.71
C SER A 11 5.86 -1.07 -13.20
N PHE A 12 6.57 -2.15 -13.55
CA PHE A 12 7.03 -2.43 -14.92
C PHE A 12 6.57 -3.82 -15.33
N VAL A 13 6.09 -3.93 -16.57
CA VAL A 13 5.73 -5.22 -17.18
C VAL A 13 6.37 -5.35 -18.56
N PHE A 14 6.88 -6.54 -18.86
CA PHE A 14 7.48 -6.88 -20.14
C PHE A 14 6.65 -7.94 -20.88
N GLY A 15 6.39 -7.70 -22.16
CA GLY A 15 5.85 -8.71 -23.09
C GLY A 15 4.36 -8.58 -23.42
N GLY A 16 3.73 -9.74 -23.60
CA GLY A 16 2.41 -9.89 -24.21
C GLY A 16 2.44 -9.72 -25.73
N ARG A 17 1.25 -9.78 -26.35
CA ARG A 17 1.10 -9.50 -27.78
C ARG A 17 1.55 -8.06 -28.08
N PRO A 18 2.23 -7.80 -29.20
CA PRO A 18 2.73 -6.48 -29.60
C PRO A 18 1.58 -5.53 -29.97
N HIS A 19 0.83 -5.13 -28.95
CA HIS A 19 -0.31 -4.23 -29.01
C HIS A 19 -0.11 -3.12 -27.98
N LYS A 20 -0.34 -1.88 -28.41
CA LYS A 20 -0.22 -0.70 -27.56
C LYS A 20 -1.48 -0.61 -26.68
N GLY A 21 -1.33 -0.97 -25.40
CA GLY A 21 -2.42 -0.94 -24.42
C GLY A 21 -1.88 -1.22 -23.00
N PRO A 22 -2.66 -0.94 -21.95
CA PRO A 22 -2.26 -1.22 -20.58
C PRO A 22 -2.08 -2.73 -20.35
N MET A 23 -1.24 -3.10 -19.39
CA MET A 23 -0.98 -4.48 -19.00
C MET A 23 -0.76 -4.51 -17.49
N GLN A 24 -1.37 -5.49 -16.83
CA GLN A 24 -1.18 -5.75 -15.40
C GLN A 24 -0.05 -6.76 -15.20
N ALA A 25 0.69 -6.61 -14.09
CA ALA A 25 1.63 -7.61 -13.64
C ALA A 25 0.90 -8.86 -13.16
N LEU A 26 1.32 -10.04 -13.62
CA LEU A 26 0.76 -11.32 -13.20
C LEU A 26 1.18 -11.71 -11.77
N GLY A 27 2.35 -11.24 -11.34
CA GLY A 27 2.97 -11.60 -10.06
C GLY A 27 2.83 -10.52 -8.99
N GLY A 28 3.14 -10.92 -7.76
CA GLY A 28 3.05 -10.08 -6.56
C GLY A 28 1.81 -10.41 -5.74
N THR A 29 1.92 -10.25 -4.43
CA THR A 29 0.78 -10.29 -3.52
C THR A 29 0.60 -8.88 -2.95
N LYS A 30 -0.65 -8.42 -2.81
CA LYS A 30 -0.91 -7.10 -2.21
C LYS A 30 -0.66 -7.08 -0.69
N GLY A 31 -0.26 -8.20 -0.09
CA GLY A 31 0.03 -8.31 1.32
C GLY A 31 -1.24 -8.23 2.20
N GLN A 32 -1.17 -8.88 3.34
CA GLN A 32 -2.13 -8.81 4.43
C GLN A 32 -1.34 -8.70 5.72
N MET A 33 -1.90 -8.08 6.76
CA MET A 33 -1.22 -7.95 8.03
C MET A 33 -2.04 -8.59 9.13
N VAL A 34 -1.46 -9.60 9.76
CA VAL A 34 -1.94 -10.13 11.03
C VAL A 34 -0.98 -9.65 12.11
N ILE A 35 -1.54 -9.12 13.20
CA ILE A 35 -0.77 -8.75 14.39
C ILE A 35 -1.23 -9.60 15.57
N GLY A 36 -0.26 -10.00 16.39
CA GLY A 36 -0.52 -10.71 17.65
C GLY A 36 -0.92 -9.77 18.78
N ASP A 37 -1.39 -10.36 19.86
CA ASP A 37 -1.71 -9.74 21.15
C ASP A 37 -0.72 -8.66 21.60
N GLY A 38 0.59 -8.92 21.59
CA GLY A 38 1.60 -7.99 22.10
C GLY A 38 1.79 -6.71 21.26
N MET A 39 1.38 -6.71 19.99
CA MET A 39 1.55 -5.54 19.11
C MET A 39 0.52 -4.44 19.39
N MET A 40 -0.69 -4.81 19.81
CA MET A 40 -1.75 -3.83 20.07
C MET A 40 -1.44 -2.89 21.24
N PRO A 41 -1.07 -3.38 22.44
CA PRO A 41 -0.66 -2.52 23.55
C PRO A 41 0.56 -1.66 23.17
N LEU A 42 1.51 -2.21 22.42
CA LEU A 42 2.69 -1.47 21.97
C LEU A 42 2.30 -0.28 21.07
N MET A 43 1.50 -0.51 20.03
CA MET A 43 1.06 0.55 19.10
C MET A 43 0.29 1.65 19.84
N TYR A 44 -0.58 1.24 20.75
CA TYR A 44 -1.40 2.14 21.53
C TYR A 44 -0.55 3.03 22.48
N ASN A 45 0.38 2.41 23.22
CA ASN A 45 1.29 3.14 24.11
C ASN A 45 2.17 4.13 23.34
N ILE A 46 2.69 3.71 22.19
CA ILE A 46 3.45 4.60 21.29
C ILE A 46 2.58 5.77 20.82
N ALA A 47 1.34 5.51 20.41
CA ALA A 47 0.45 6.57 19.91
C ALA A 47 0.16 7.63 20.99
N ILE A 48 -0.10 7.22 22.23
CA ILE A 48 -0.23 8.16 23.36
C ILE A 48 1.06 8.92 23.58
N GLU A 49 2.18 8.23 23.68
CA GLU A 49 3.47 8.85 23.96
C GLU A 49 3.81 9.91 22.91
N VAL A 50 3.58 9.60 21.62
CA VAL A 50 3.77 10.54 20.52
C VAL A 50 2.88 11.78 20.68
N ALA A 51 1.59 11.60 20.99
CA ALA A 51 0.64 12.70 21.16
C ALA A 51 0.98 13.59 22.38
N GLU A 52 1.35 12.99 23.50
CA GLU A 52 1.77 13.71 24.70
C GLU A 52 3.08 14.46 24.47
N ASN A 53 4.05 13.85 23.80
CA ASN A 53 5.32 14.50 23.49
C ASN A 53 5.14 15.66 22.52
N ALA A 54 4.25 15.54 21.54
CA ALA A 54 3.88 16.64 20.65
C ALA A 54 3.27 17.82 21.44
N THR A 55 2.40 17.53 22.40
CA THR A 55 1.80 18.52 23.31
C THR A 55 2.87 19.22 24.16
N LYS A 56 3.79 18.46 24.77
CA LYS A 56 4.90 19.02 25.58
C LYS A 56 5.83 19.93 24.78
N ARG A 57 5.99 19.68 23.48
CA ARG A 57 6.77 20.52 22.56
C ARG A 57 6.02 21.77 22.08
N GLY A 58 4.75 21.94 22.43
CA GLY A 58 3.91 23.05 21.95
C GLY A 58 3.35 22.84 20.55
N GLU A 59 3.40 21.62 20.01
CA GLU A 59 2.92 21.25 18.67
C GLU A 59 1.86 20.13 18.78
N PRO A 60 0.72 20.35 19.45
CA PRO A 60 -0.25 19.29 19.71
C PRO A 60 -0.83 18.72 18.41
N THR A 61 -0.75 17.41 18.23
CA THR A 61 -1.43 16.68 17.14
C THR A 61 -2.86 16.29 17.51
N LEU A 62 -3.18 16.23 18.81
CA LEU A 62 -4.48 15.91 19.39
C LEU A 62 -4.76 16.86 20.56
N THR A 63 -6.04 17.07 20.87
CA THR A 63 -6.44 17.80 22.09
C THR A 63 -6.26 16.92 23.33
N GLU A 64 -6.17 17.54 24.50
CA GLU A 64 -6.08 16.82 25.78
C GLU A 64 -7.27 15.88 26.00
N ALA A 65 -8.48 16.31 25.62
CA ALA A 65 -9.68 15.47 25.67
C ALA A 65 -9.56 14.23 24.78
N GLN A 66 -8.96 14.36 23.59
CA GLN A 66 -8.73 13.22 22.69
C GLN A 66 -7.66 12.26 23.22
N ILE A 67 -6.61 12.77 23.85
CA ILE A 67 -5.58 11.94 24.50
C ILE A 67 -6.19 11.15 25.67
N ASN A 68 -7.03 11.80 26.49
CA ASN A 68 -7.72 11.15 27.60
C ASN A 68 -8.74 10.12 27.10
N GLN A 69 -9.51 10.44 26.05
CA GLN A 69 -10.40 9.48 25.44
C GLN A 69 -9.63 8.27 24.90
N MET A 70 -8.48 8.49 24.25
CA MET A 70 -7.60 7.40 23.86
C MET A 70 -7.27 6.53 25.07
N LYS A 71 -6.74 7.13 26.16
CA LYS A 71 -6.40 6.46 27.45
C LYS A 71 -7.50 5.56 27.98
N GLU A 72 -8.74 6.03 27.91
CA GLU A 72 -9.89 5.28 28.41
C GLU A 72 -10.26 4.07 27.54
N ILE A 73 -10.10 4.18 26.22
CA ILE A 73 -10.45 3.08 25.29
C ILE A 73 -9.29 2.11 25.06
N ALA A 74 -8.13 2.31 25.69
CA ALA A 74 -7.05 1.33 25.68
C ALA A 74 -7.58 -0.03 26.13
N PRO A 75 -7.24 -1.13 25.45
CA PRO A 75 -7.19 -2.40 26.14
C PRO A 75 -6.20 -2.25 27.29
N PRO A 76 -6.57 -2.59 28.54
CA PRO A 76 -5.60 -2.64 29.62
C PRO A 76 -4.45 -3.56 29.22
N SER A 77 -3.22 -3.15 29.51
CA SER A 77 -2.02 -3.96 29.25
C SER A 77 -1.60 -4.80 30.46
N ASP A 78 -2.42 -4.80 31.51
CA ASP A 78 -2.20 -5.52 32.76
C ASP A 78 -3.11 -6.75 32.86
N GLU A 79 -2.94 -7.51 33.96
CA GLU A 79 -3.70 -8.73 34.24
C GLU A 79 -5.21 -8.51 34.38
N ALA A 80 -5.68 -7.26 34.48
CA ALA A 80 -7.10 -6.93 34.52
C ALA A 80 -7.75 -6.93 33.13
N SER A 81 -6.95 -6.98 32.06
CA SER A 81 -7.45 -7.05 30.70
C SER A 81 -8.15 -8.39 30.44
N PRO A 82 -9.36 -8.41 29.83
CA PRO A 82 -9.97 -9.65 29.36
C PRO A 82 -9.17 -10.30 28.22
N LEU A 83 -8.17 -9.59 27.69
CA LEU A 83 -7.22 -10.08 26.69
C LEU A 83 -5.91 -10.59 27.33
N SER A 84 -5.68 -10.39 28.64
CA SER A 84 -4.49 -10.88 29.33
C SER A 84 -4.44 -12.41 29.31
N GLY A 85 -3.29 -12.98 28.97
CA GLY A 85 -3.08 -14.43 28.89
C GLY A 85 -3.64 -15.12 27.64
N LEU A 86 -4.26 -14.38 26.71
CA LEU A 86 -4.63 -14.91 25.39
C LEU A 86 -3.40 -15.03 24.47
N ASN A 87 -2.60 -16.07 24.67
CA ASN A 87 -1.39 -16.37 23.88
C ASN A 87 -1.65 -16.64 22.37
N THR A 88 -2.89 -16.49 21.91
CA THR A 88 -3.34 -16.84 20.55
C THR A 88 -4.18 -15.76 19.89
N LEU A 89 -4.37 -14.59 20.51
CA LEU A 89 -5.12 -13.51 19.86
C LEU A 89 -4.35 -13.02 18.63
N SER A 90 -5.00 -13.13 17.48
CA SER A 90 -4.49 -12.66 16.19
C SER A 90 -5.56 -11.82 15.53
N ILE A 91 -5.20 -10.60 15.13
CA ILE A 91 -6.11 -9.64 14.52
C ILE A 91 -5.69 -9.43 13.08
N ASN A 92 -6.65 -9.49 12.15
CA ASN A 92 -6.43 -9.04 10.78
C ASN A 92 -6.40 -7.49 10.78
N PHE A 93 -5.19 -6.94 10.91
CA PHE A 93 -4.95 -5.51 11.02
C PHE A 93 -5.07 -4.78 9.67
N LEU A 94 -4.82 -5.50 8.57
CA LEU A 94 -4.93 -4.95 7.22
C LEU A 94 -5.73 -5.88 6.32
N SER A 95 -6.99 -5.50 6.12
CA SER A 95 -7.93 -6.24 5.29
C SER A 95 -7.49 -6.33 3.83
N GLY A 96 -7.79 -7.45 3.20
CA GLY A 96 -7.50 -7.77 1.80
C GLY A 96 -8.69 -7.58 0.89
N TYR A 97 -9.68 -6.85 1.37
CA TYR A 97 -10.91 -6.55 0.65
C TYR A 97 -11.01 -5.07 0.38
N ASP A 98 -11.65 -4.74 -0.73
CA ASP A 98 -11.89 -3.37 -1.15
C ASP A 98 -12.82 -2.67 -0.14
N ALA A 99 -12.50 -1.44 0.25
CA ALA A 99 -13.27 -0.72 1.26
C ALA A 99 -14.71 -0.42 0.78
N ASP A 100 -14.87 -0.18 -0.53
CA ASP A 100 -16.15 0.14 -1.16
C ASP A 100 -16.89 -1.12 -1.67
N ARG A 101 -16.20 -2.26 -1.76
CA ARG A 101 -16.72 -3.56 -2.23
C ARG A 101 -16.21 -4.68 -1.31
N PRO A 102 -16.88 -4.90 -0.16
CA PRO A 102 -16.37 -5.80 0.88
C PRO A 102 -16.32 -7.28 0.46
N ASP A 103 -16.94 -7.64 -0.66
CA ASP A 103 -16.89 -8.95 -1.30
C ASP A 103 -15.75 -9.10 -2.33
N MET A 104 -14.99 -8.03 -2.60
CA MET A 104 -13.95 -8.00 -3.62
C MET A 104 -12.55 -8.07 -3.01
N PRO A 105 -11.82 -9.20 -3.14
CA PRO A 105 -10.42 -9.27 -2.74
C PRO A 105 -9.57 -8.29 -3.56
N VAL A 106 -8.79 -7.43 -2.89
CA VAL A 106 -7.99 -6.38 -3.54
C VAL A 106 -6.99 -6.94 -4.55
N GLN A 107 -6.49 -8.16 -4.33
CA GLN A 107 -5.59 -8.87 -5.23
C GLN A 107 -6.18 -9.18 -6.61
N LEU A 108 -7.52 -9.24 -6.73
CA LEU A 108 -8.23 -9.51 -7.98
C LEU A 108 -8.63 -8.22 -8.73
N ILE A 109 -8.41 -7.06 -8.12
CA ILE A 109 -8.71 -5.77 -8.76
C ILE A 109 -7.66 -5.51 -9.84
N TYR A 110 -8.15 -5.24 -11.06
CA TYR A 110 -7.28 -4.92 -12.17
C TYR A 110 -6.48 -3.63 -11.91
N GLU A 111 -5.15 -3.75 -11.98
CA GLU A 111 -4.23 -2.62 -11.81
C GLU A 111 -3.22 -2.58 -12.96
N PRO A 112 -3.35 -1.61 -13.88
CA PRO A 112 -2.40 -1.47 -14.97
C PRO A 112 -1.04 -1.01 -14.43
N ALA A 113 0.04 -1.59 -14.96
CA ALA A 113 1.38 -1.15 -14.63
C ALA A 113 1.64 0.29 -15.09
N ASP A 114 2.60 0.96 -14.45
CA ASP A 114 3.03 2.31 -14.84
C ASP A 114 3.70 2.30 -16.22
N TYR A 115 4.51 1.26 -16.47
CA TYR A 115 5.28 1.09 -17.70
C TYR A 115 5.07 -0.29 -18.31
N ARG A 116 4.72 -0.31 -19.60
CA ARG A 116 4.73 -1.52 -20.43
C ARG A 116 5.84 -1.45 -21.48
N LEU A 117 6.67 -2.49 -21.49
CA LEU A 117 7.78 -2.68 -22.43
C LEU A 117 7.61 -4.03 -23.15
N PHE A 118 8.29 -4.21 -24.27
CA PHE A 118 8.37 -5.50 -24.96
C PHE A 118 9.79 -6.03 -24.87
N TYR A 119 9.94 -7.35 -24.73
CA TYR A 119 11.25 -7.98 -24.84
C TYR A 119 11.81 -7.77 -26.25
N THR A 120 13.08 -7.37 -26.31
CA THR A 120 13.89 -7.40 -27.51
C THR A 120 14.75 -8.68 -27.52
N PRO A 121 15.29 -9.12 -28.67
CA PRO A 121 16.22 -10.24 -28.71
C PRO A 121 17.42 -10.05 -27.76
N GLU A 122 17.91 -8.82 -27.63
CA GLU A 122 18.98 -8.47 -26.69
C GLU A 122 18.58 -8.74 -25.23
N ASN A 123 17.34 -8.43 -24.84
CA ASN A 123 16.85 -8.71 -23.49
C ASN A 123 16.78 -10.21 -23.16
N LEU A 124 16.66 -11.07 -24.17
CA LEU A 124 16.60 -12.51 -23.97
C LEU A 124 18.00 -13.12 -23.81
N VAL A 125 19.00 -12.53 -24.46
CA VAL A 125 20.40 -13.00 -24.41
C VAL A 125 21.14 -12.39 -23.22
N ASP A 126 20.89 -11.12 -22.92
CA ASP A 126 21.45 -10.41 -21.78
C ASP A 126 20.31 -9.81 -20.92
N PRO A 127 19.87 -10.51 -19.85
CA PRO A 127 18.81 -10.04 -18.97
C PRO A 127 19.08 -8.68 -18.30
N ALA A 128 20.34 -8.26 -18.15
CA ALA A 128 20.66 -6.94 -17.58
C ALA A 128 20.12 -5.80 -18.45
N THR A 129 20.02 -6.02 -19.76
CA THR A 129 19.51 -5.01 -20.70
C THR A 129 18.01 -4.73 -20.50
N ALA A 130 17.24 -5.66 -19.93
CA ALA A 130 15.84 -5.41 -19.55
C ALA A 130 15.75 -4.40 -18.40
N TRP A 131 16.65 -4.49 -17.41
CA TRP A 131 16.74 -3.51 -16.32
C TRP A 131 17.19 -2.14 -16.82
N ILE A 132 18.14 -2.10 -17.75
CA ILE A 132 18.57 -0.86 -18.42
C ILE A 132 17.38 -0.22 -19.18
N ALA A 133 16.59 -1.02 -19.89
CA ALA A 133 15.40 -0.54 -20.60
C ALA A 133 14.34 0.02 -19.64
N ALA A 134 14.08 -0.66 -18.50
CA ALA A 134 13.18 -0.16 -17.46
C ALA A 134 13.66 1.17 -16.88
N ALA A 135 14.95 1.27 -16.55
CA ALA A 135 15.56 2.50 -16.05
C ALA A 135 15.44 3.66 -17.06
N ARG A 136 15.70 3.39 -18.36
CA ARG A 136 15.54 4.38 -19.43
C ARG A 136 14.09 4.80 -19.65
N ALA A 137 13.12 3.90 -19.47
CA ALA A 137 11.70 4.25 -19.57
C ALA A 137 11.24 5.17 -18.43
N HIS A 138 11.80 4.95 -17.23
CA HIS A 138 11.45 5.71 -16.04
C HIS A 138 12.17 7.06 -15.94
N TRP A 139 13.50 7.05 -15.96
CA TRP A 139 14.36 8.23 -15.73
C TRP A 139 14.89 8.85 -17.01
N GLY A 140 14.97 8.08 -18.09
CA GLY A 140 15.33 8.62 -19.40
C GLY A 140 14.10 9.22 -20.10
N ASN A 141 14.34 10.07 -21.09
CA ASN A 141 13.36 10.35 -22.15
C ASN A 141 13.17 9.15 -23.09
N GLY A 142 13.36 7.93 -22.59
CA GLY A 142 13.25 6.70 -23.36
C GLY A 142 11.79 6.44 -23.75
N PRO A 143 11.53 5.85 -24.92
CA PRO A 143 10.18 5.53 -25.34
C PRO A 143 9.57 4.50 -24.39
N SER A 144 8.48 4.88 -23.73
CA SER A 144 7.56 3.94 -23.08
C SER A 144 6.27 3.92 -23.89
N LEU A 145 5.79 2.72 -24.21
CA LEU A 145 4.64 2.55 -25.11
C LEU A 145 3.33 3.04 -24.49
N ASN A 146 3.29 3.11 -23.16
CA ASN A 146 2.27 3.79 -22.38
C ASN A 146 2.90 4.23 -21.05
N ARG A 147 2.96 5.53 -20.79
CA ARG A 147 2.94 6.04 -19.41
C ARG A 147 1.48 6.09 -19.00
N SER A 148 1.01 5.13 -18.20
CA SER A 148 -0.40 5.07 -17.78
C SER A 148 -0.84 6.31 -16.97
N GLY A 149 0.12 7.11 -16.49
CA GLY A 149 -0.11 8.39 -15.84
C GLY A 149 -0.82 9.47 -16.68
N SER A 150 -0.87 9.35 -18.02
CA SER A 150 -1.54 10.36 -18.87
C SER A 150 -3.00 10.02 -19.25
N MET A 151 -3.43 8.75 -19.22
CA MET A 151 -4.78 8.37 -19.70
C MET A 151 -5.78 8.05 -18.57
N TYR A 152 -5.33 7.70 -17.36
CA TYR A 152 -6.25 7.39 -16.26
C TYR A 152 -6.78 8.64 -15.53
N ALA A 153 -6.08 9.77 -15.59
CA ALA A 153 -6.49 11.03 -14.96
C ALA A 153 -7.66 11.74 -15.68
N SER A 154 -8.05 11.28 -16.87
CA SER A 154 -9.19 11.81 -17.63
C SER A 154 -10.48 11.00 -17.45
N HIS A 155 -10.39 9.71 -17.09
CA HIS A 155 -11.58 8.86 -16.95
C HIS A 155 -12.20 8.92 -15.55
N HIS A 156 -11.42 9.12 -14.49
CA HIS A 156 -11.99 9.30 -13.14
C HIS A 156 -12.55 10.70 -12.86
N ARG A 157 -12.19 11.73 -13.65
CA ARG A 157 -12.77 13.08 -13.53
C ARG A 157 -14.12 13.24 -14.25
N ARG A 158 -14.55 12.27 -15.05
CA ARG A 158 -15.84 12.29 -15.76
C ARG A 158 -16.96 11.47 -15.11
N ALA A 159 -16.67 10.76 -14.01
CA ALA A 159 -17.67 9.99 -13.27
C ALA A 159 -18.18 10.72 -12.01
N MET A 160 -17.86 12.00 -11.83
CA MET A 160 -18.34 12.86 -10.73
C MET A 160 -18.89 14.20 -11.25
N LEU A 161 -19.65 14.16 -12.35
CA LEU A 161 -20.60 15.20 -12.75
C LEU A 161 -21.87 14.53 -13.25
#